data_AF-A0A519V9X5-F1
#
_entry.id   AF-A0A519V9X5-F1
#
_cell.length_a   1.000
_cell.length_b   1.000
_cell.length_c   1.000
_cell.angle_alpha   90.00
_cell.angle_beta   90.00
_cell.angle_gamma   90.00
#
_symmetry.space_group_name_H-M   'P 1'
#
loop_
_entity.id
_entity.type
_entity.pdbx_description
1 polymer ?
#
loop_
_entity_poly.entity_id
_entity_poly.type
_entity_poly.pdbx_seq_one_letter_code
_entity_poly.pdbx_strand_id
1 'polypeptide(L)'
;MNRKKWTTFKIIKTTWFTLAICFTIWVFYSAQAKNVDDAVLKSNNQISVEDADKFYAFTPINPTENILIFYPGAMVQTKAYAPLCRALAENGIKVYLIKMPWRLASNGYNIPKELNLFADTTKKYILAGHS
;
A
#
# COMPACT_ATOMS: atom_id res chain seq x y z
N MET A 1 5.70 -52.72 -8.09
CA MET A 1 5.42 -51.28 -8.34
C MET A 1 6.70 -50.60 -8.85
N ASN A 2 6.71 -50.17 -10.11
CA ASN A 2 7.88 -49.54 -10.73
C ASN A 2 7.94 -48.05 -10.34
N ARG A 3 8.87 -47.65 -9.46
CA ARG A 3 9.06 -46.22 -9.12
C ARG A 3 9.66 -45.51 -10.32
N LYS A 4 8.88 -44.63 -10.96
CA LYS A 4 9.34 -43.75 -12.05
C LYS A 4 10.50 -42.89 -11.54
N LYS A 5 11.74 -43.25 -11.92
CA LYS A 5 12.93 -42.48 -11.55
C LYS A 5 12.97 -41.19 -12.37
N TRP A 6 13.00 -40.04 -11.70
CA TRP A 6 13.09 -38.75 -12.37
C TRP A 6 14.51 -38.54 -12.87
N THR A 7 14.66 -37.89 -14.03
CA THR A 7 15.98 -37.48 -14.50
C THR A 7 16.54 -36.41 -13.55
N THR A 8 17.86 -36.40 -13.36
CA THR A 8 18.56 -35.41 -12.50
C THR A 8 18.17 -33.97 -12.87
N PHE A 9 18.03 -33.69 -14.17
CA PHE A 9 17.55 -32.41 -14.68
C PHE A 9 16.14 -32.04 -14.19
N LYS A 10 15.20 -33.00 -14.15
CA LYS A 10 13.85 -32.75 -13.62
C LYS A 10 13.87 -32.47 -12.12
N ILE A 11 14.73 -33.16 -11.37
CA ILE A 11 14.90 -32.94 -9.92
C ILE A 11 15.43 -31.52 -9.68
N ILE A 12 16.54 -31.14 -10.34
CA ILE A 12 17.14 -29.81 -10.20
C ILE A 12 16.13 -28.72 -10.55
N LYS A 13 15.42 -28.87 -11.67
CA LYS A 13 14.40 -27.92 -12.11
C LYS A 13 13.30 -27.77 -11.05
N THR A 14 12.73 -28.87 -10.58
CA THR A 14 11.65 -28.83 -9.58
C THR A 14 12.11 -28.25 -8.24
N THR A 15 13.30 -28.60 -7.77
CA THR A 15 13.88 -28.00 -6.56
C THR A 15 14.07 -26.50 -6.71
N TRP A 16 14.62 -26.05 -7.84
CA TRP A 16 14.80 -24.62 -8.11
C TRP A 16 13.48 -23.84 -8.12
N PHE A 17 12.44 -24.35 -8.80
CA PHE A 17 11.11 -23.72 -8.79
C PHE A 17 10.50 -23.69 -7.39
N THR A 18 10.66 -24.76 -6.61
CA THR A 18 10.16 -24.83 -5.24
C THR A 18 10.83 -23.78 -4.36
N LEU A 19 12.16 -23.65 -4.45
CA LEU A 19 12.92 -22.63 -3.72
C LEU A 19 12.52 -21.21 -4.13
N ALA A 20 12.33 -20.95 -5.42
CA ALA A 20 11.87 -19.66 -5.92
C ALA A 20 10.50 -19.28 -5.35
N ILE A 21 9.54 -20.23 -5.34
CA ILE A 21 8.21 -20.01 -4.75
C ILE A 21 8.31 -19.72 -3.25
N CYS A 22 9.08 -20.52 -2.50
CA CYS A 22 9.30 -20.31 -1.07
C CYS A 22 9.92 -18.93 -0.79
N PHE A 23 10.92 -18.53 -1.58
CA PHE A 23 11.55 -17.22 -1.47
C PHE A 23 10.56 -16.09 -1.74
N THR A 24 9.74 -16.19 -2.78
CA THR A 24 8.69 -15.19 -3.08
C THR A 24 7.70 -15.07 -1.92
N ILE A 25 7.18 -16.19 -1.40
CA ILE A 25 6.28 -16.18 -0.24
C ILE A 25 6.95 -15.50 0.96
N TRP A 26 8.22 -15.83 1.22
CA TRP A 26 8.98 -15.24 2.32
C TRP A 26 9.16 -13.72 2.17
N VAL A 27 9.45 -13.22 0.97
CA VAL A 27 9.55 -11.78 0.69
C VAL A 27 8.22 -11.09 0.98
N PHE A 28 7.10 -11.63 0.47
CA PHE A 28 5.78 -11.05 0.70
C PHE A 28 5.39 -11.05 2.19
N TYR A 29 5.69 -12.13 2.92
CA TYR A 29 5.45 -12.20 4.36
C TYR A 29 6.33 -11.22 5.14
N SER A 30 7.61 -11.09 4.75
CA SER A 30 8.58 -10.23 5.43
C SER A 30 8.27 -8.73 5.24
N ALA A 31 7.70 -8.37 4.09
CA ALA A 31 7.32 -6.99 3.76
C ALA A 31 5.94 -6.56 4.31
N GLN A 32 5.34 -7.35 5.21
CA GLN A 32 4.12 -6.95 5.90
C GLN A 32 4.39 -5.85 6.93
N ALA A 33 3.38 -5.00 7.13
CA ALA A 33 3.38 -4.01 8.19
C ALA A 33 3.39 -4.73 9.54
N LYS A 34 4.35 -4.38 10.41
CA LYS A 34 4.46 -4.91 11.77
C LYS A 34 4.12 -3.80 12.75
N ASN A 35 3.44 -4.17 13.84
CA ASN A 35 3.10 -3.26 14.95
C ASN A 35 2.28 -2.02 14.52
N VAL A 36 1.44 -2.14 13.48
CA VAL A 36 0.49 -1.09 13.11
C VAL A 36 -0.87 -1.42 13.70
N ASP A 37 -1.29 -0.63 14.69
CA ASP A 37 -2.59 -0.76 15.35
C ASP A 37 -3.74 -0.58 14.34
N ASP A 38 -4.77 -1.42 14.45
CA ASP A 38 -6.00 -1.32 13.68
C ASP A 38 -6.77 -0.03 13.98
N ALA A 39 -6.60 0.54 15.17
CA ALA A 39 -7.20 1.82 15.56
C ALA A 39 -6.77 2.97 14.65
N VAL A 40 -5.60 2.88 14.01
CA VAL A 40 -5.12 3.90 13.06
C VAL A 40 -6.08 4.07 11.88
N LEU A 41 -6.75 2.99 11.47
CA LEU A 41 -7.71 2.98 10.36
C LEU A 41 -9.15 3.29 10.80
N LYS A 42 -9.36 3.71 12.06
CA LYS A 42 -10.68 4.08 12.57
C LYS A 42 -10.83 5.59 12.68
N SER A 43 -11.99 6.10 12.30
CA SER A 43 -12.37 7.50 12.51
C SER A 43 -12.42 7.85 14.00
N ASN A 44 -12.20 9.13 14.30
CA ASN A 44 -12.34 9.70 15.64
C ASN A 44 -12.89 11.14 15.56
N ASN A 45 -12.82 11.88 16.67
CA ASN A 45 -13.35 13.25 16.74
C ASN A 45 -12.53 14.29 15.97
N GLN A 46 -11.33 13.95 15.47
CA GLN A 46 -10.45 14.86 14.73
C GLN A 46 -10.40 14.55 13.24
N ILE A 47 -10.50 13.28 12.87
CA ILE A 47 -10.43 12.81 11.48
C ILE A 47 -11.48 11.74 11.16
N SER A 48 -11.94 11.75 9.93
CA SER A 48 -12.66 10.64 9.29
C SER A 48 -11.69 9.78 8.48
N VAL A 49 -11.76 8.47 8.65
CA VAL A 49 -10.96 7.49 7.91
C VAL A 49 -11.86 6.64 7.02
N GLU A 50 -11.48 6.54 5.75
CA GLU A 50 -12.14 5.70 4.74
C GLU A 50 -11.14 4.65 4.23
N ASP A 51 -11.58 3.39 4.20
CA ASP A 51 -10.86 2.28 3.59
C ASP A 51 -11.53 1.92 2.25
N ALA A 52 -11.09 2.57 1.17
CA ALA A 52 -11.57 2.33 -0.18
C ALA A 52 -10.71 1.29 -0.92
N ASP A 53 -11.23 0.70 -2.00
CA ASP A 53 -10.53 -0.37 -2.73
C ASP A 53 -9.12 0.05 -3.20
N LYS A 54 -8.98 1.28 -3.71
CA LYS A 54 -7.73 1.81 -4.29
C LYS A 54 -6.92 2.73 -3.36
N PHE A 55 -7.44 3.13 -2.20
CA PHE A 55 -6.75 4.05 -1.29
C PHE A 55 -7.31 3.99 0.14
N TYR A 56 -6.54 4.47 1.11
CA TYR A 56 -7.09 4.93 2.39
C TYR A 56 -7.18 6.46 2.36
N ALA A 57 -8.29 7.03 2.80
CA ALA A 57 -8.40 8.48 2.98
C ALA A 57 -8.46 8.85 4.45
N PHE A 58 -7.63 9.80 4.85
CA PHE A 58 -7.61 10.40 6.17
C PHE A 58 -8.01 11.86 6.01
N THR A 59 -9.24 12.19 6.42
CA THR A 59 -9.84 13.51 6.20
C THR A 59 -10.02 14.23 7.54
N PRO A 60 -9.39 15.40 7.75
CA PRO A 60 -9.66 16.22 8.92
C PRO A 60 -11.14 16.62 8.97
N ILE A 61 -11.74 16.65 10.17
CA ILE A 61 -13.13 17.13 10.34
C ILE A 61 -13.22 18.63 10.03
N ASN A 62 -12.20 19.40 10.41
CA ASN A 62 -12.11 20.81 10.06
C ASN A 62 -11.75 20.98 8.57
N PRO A 63 -12.30 22.00 7.89
CA PRO A 63 -11.95 22.28 6.50
C PRO A 63 -10.45 22.45 6.32
N THR A 64 -9.91 21.88 5.23
CA THR A 64 -8.52 22.04 4.83
C THR A 64 -8.40 22.39 3.35
N GLU A 65 -7.38 23.17 3.03
CA GLU A 65 -6.96 23.48 1.66
C GLU A 65 -5.89 22.52 1.14
N ASN A 66 -5.21 21.80 2.04
CA ASN A 66 -4.06 20.97 1.70
C ASN A 66 -4.47 19.51 1.56
N ILE A 67 -4.18 18.93 0.40
CA ILE A 67 -4.42 17.52 0.09
C ILE A 67 -3.09 16.88 -0.29
N LEU A 68 -2.72 15.84 0.44
CA LEU A 68 -1.55 15.02 0.17
C LEU A 68 -1.97 13.73 -0.53
N ILE A 69 -1.34 13.42 -1.65
CA ILE A 69 -1.37 12.09 -2.27
C ILE A 69 -0.06 11.39 -1.90
N PHE A 70 -0.16 10.32 -1.12
CA PHE A 70 0.97 9.56 -0.63
C PHE A 70 1.11 8.22 -1.36
N TYR A 71 2.29 7.98 -1.96
CA TYR A 71 2.63 6.73 -2.63
C TYR A 71 3.51 5.85 -1.73
N PRO A 72 3.05 4.65 -1.34
CA PRO A 72 3.89 3.71 -0.60
C PRO A 72 4.99 3.12 -1.49
N GLY A 73 6.10 2.72 -0.88
CA GLY A 73 7.19 2.06 -1.59
C GLY A 73 6.82 0.68 -2.13
N ALA A 74 7.57 0.22 -3.13
CA ALA A 74 7.37 -1.11 -3.74
C ALA A 74 7.49 -2.23 -2.69
N MET A 75 6.67 -3.28 -2.82
CA MET A 75 6.54 -4.44 -1.93
C MET A 75 6.04 -4.16 -0.50
N VAL A 76 6.08 -2.91 -0.03
CA VAL A 76 5.63 -2.53 1.31
C VAL A 76 4.11 -2.60 1.40
N GLN A 77 3.59 -3.24 2.45
CA GLN A 77 2.16 -3.21 2.73
C GLN A 77 1.70 -1.77 2.99
N THR A 78 0.71 -1.28 2.24
CA THR A 78 0.22 0.11 2.33
C THR A 78 -0.10 0.55 3.76
N LYS A 79 -0.70 -0.34 4.58
CA LYS A 79 -1.02 -0.07 5.99
C LYS A 79 0.19 0.39 6.83
N ALA A 80 1.43 0.06 6.45
CA ALA A 80 2.64 0.53 7.11
C ALA A 80 2.75 2.06 7.20
N TYR A 81 2.16 2.78 6.23
CA TYR A 81 2.18 4.25 6.18
C TYR A 81 0.94 4.89 6.83
N ALA A 82 -0.04 4.10 7.28
CA ALA A 82 -1.25 4.62 7.88
C ALA A 82 -0.98 5.51 9.11
N PRO A 83 -0.04 5.19 10.03
CA PRO A 83 0.23 6.06 11.18
C PRO A 83 0.74 7.45 10.77
N LEU A 84 1.62 7.51 9.76
CA LEU A 84 2.12 8.77 9.21
C LEU A 84 1.00 9.59 8.56
N CYS A 85 0.19 8.95 7.72
CA CYS A 85 -0.91 9.61 7.02
C CYS A 85 -1.98 10.13 8.01
N ARG A 86 -2.25 9.35 9.05
CA ARG A 86 -3.11 9.76 10.16
C ARG A 86 -2.58 10.99 10.88
N ALA A 87 -1.30 10.98 11.29
CA ALA A 87 -0.71 12.10 11.99
C ALA A 87 -0.74 13.40 11.16
N LEU A 88 -0.54 13.30 9.84
CA LEU A 88 -0.68 14.43 8.93
C LEU A 88 -2.13 14.97 8.85
N ALA A 89 -3.11 14.07 8.83
CA ALA A 89 -4.53 14.44 8.87
C ALA A 89 -4.96 15.05 10.20
N GLU A 90 -4.47 14.55 11.32
CA GLU A 90 -4.70 15.16 12.64
C GLU A 90 -4.09 16.57 12.73
N ASN A 91 -3.07 16.87 11.91
CA ASN A 91 -2.49 18.21 11.74
C ASN A 91 -3.12 19.03 10.59
N GLY A 92 -4.28 18.63 10.08
CA GLY A 92 -5.06 19.43 9.13
C GLY A 92 -4.68 19.25 7.66
N ILE A 93 -4.01 18.17 7.28
CA ILE A 93 -3.74 17.84 5.86
C ILE A 93 -4.57 16.62 5.46
N LYS A 94 -5.48 16.75 4.49
CA LYS A 94 -6.20 15.57 3.99
C LYS A 94 -5.21 14.65 3.27
N VAL A 95 -5.18 13.37 3.59
CA VAL A 95 -4.24 12.42 2.98
C VAL A 95 -4.97 11.31 2.25
N TYR A 96 -4.61 11.09 0.98
CA TYR A 96 -4.93 9.89 0.22
C TYR A 96 -3.70 8.99 0.16
N LEU A 97 -3.73 7.88 0.89
CA LEU A 97 -2.69 6.86 0.87
C LEU A 97 -3.05 5.80 -0.19
N ILE A 98 -2.34 5.80 -1.31
CA ILE A 98 -2.71 4.98 -2.47
C ILE A 98 -2.32 3.52 -2.26
N LYS A 99 -3.24 2.59 -2.53
CA LYS A 99 -2.96 1.15 -2.53
C LYS A 99 -2.35 0.77 -3.87
N MET A 100 -1.08 0.41 -3.88
CA MET A 100 -0.39 -0.06 -5.09
C MET A 100 -0.89 -1.46 -5.47
N PRO A 101 -1.44 -1.67 -6.68
CA PRO A 101 -1.84 -3.00 -7.13
C PRO A 101 -0.62 -3.92 -7.15
N TRP A 102 -0.75 -5.10 -6.55
CA TRP A 102 0.35 -6.06 -6.36
C TRP A 102 1.56 -5.51 -5.58
N ARG A 103 1.40 -4.38 -4.88
CA ARG A 103 2.48 -3.62 -4.24
C ARG A 103 3.59 -3.21 -5.22
N LEU A 104 3.27 -3.00 -6.49
CA LEU A 104 4.20 -2.52 -7.51
C LEU A 104 3.97 -1.03 -7.77
N ALA A 105 5.01 -0.22 -7.63
CA ALA A 105 4.93 1.23 -7.79
C ALA A 105 4.39 1.66 -9.17
N SER A 106 4.78 0.92 -10.23
CA SER A 106 4.33 1.17 -11.60
C SER A 106 2.84 0.91 -11.83
N ASN A 107 2.13 0.21 -10.93
CA ASN A 107 0.74 -0.17 -11.19
C ASN A 107 -0.27 0.80 -10.60
N GLY A 108 0.14 1.69 -9.68
CA GLY A 108 -0.79 2.56 -8.95
C GLY A 108 -0.61 4.06 -9.19
N TYR A 109 0.40 4.49 -9.96
CA TYR A 109 0.71 5.92 -10.09
C TYR A 109 -0.39 6.75 -10.78
N ASN A 110 -1.23 6.13 -11.62
CA ASN A 110 -2.35 6.81 -12.29
C ASN A 110 -3.64 6.83 -11.46
N ILE A 111 -3.72 6.09 -10.36
CA ILE A 111 -4.95 5.96 -9.56
C ILE A 111 -5.56 7.32 -9.17
N PRO A 112 -4.79 8.30 -8.68
CA PRO A 112 -5.36 9.60 -8.32
C PRO A 112 -5.98 10.34 -9.50
N LYS A 113 -5.42 10.16 -10.71
CA LYS A 113 -5.96 10.75 -11.93
C LYS A 113 -7.22 10.01 -12.39
N GLU A 114 -7.21 8.68 -12.38
CA GLU A 114 -8.37 7.83 -12.71
C GLU A 114 -9.58 8.11 -11.83
N LEU A 115 -9.33 8.36 -10.55
CA LEU A 115 -10.35 8.67 -9.55
C LEU A 115 -10.70 10.16 -9.47
N ASN A 116 -10.11 10.98 -10.33
CA ASN A 116 -10.32 12.43 -10.38
C ASN A 116 -10.07 13.12 -9.01
N LEU A 117 -9.06 12.67 -8.26
CA LEU A 117 -8.74 13.21 -6.93
C LEU A 117 -8.20 14.66 -6.98
N PHE A 118 -7.83 15.14 -8.17
CA PHE A 118 -7.33 16.49 -8.43
C PHE A 118 -8.42 17.46 -8.94
N ALA A 119 -9.69 17.08 -8.87
CA ALA A 119 -10.78 17.83 -9.50
C ALA A 119 -10.99 19.24 -8.90
N ASP A 120 -10.75 19.40 -7.60
CA ASP A 120 -10.94 20.68 -6.92
C ASP A 120 -9.72 21.57 -7.10
N THR A 121 -9.84 22.57 -7.99
CA THR A 121 -8.76 23.52 -8.33
C THR A 121 -8.51 24.58 -7.25
N THR A 122 -9.35 24.65 -6.21
CA THR A 122 -9.15 25.56 -5.07
C THR A 122 -8.18 25.00 -4.03
N LYS A 123 -7.83 23.72 -4.15
CA LYS A 123 -6.97 22.99 -3.21
C LYS A 123 -5.52 23.00 -3.65
N LYS A 124 -4.64 22.88 -2.65
CA LYS A 124 -3.20 22.68 -2.84
C LYS A 124 -2.91 21.19 -2.75
N TYR A 125 -2.41 20.62 -3.84
CA TYR A 125 -2.02 19.22 -3.90
C TYR A 125 -0.53 19.04 -3.65
N ILE A 126 -0.22 18.16 -2.72
CA ILE A 126 1.13 17.74 -2.39
C ILE A 126 1.27 16.29 -2.85
N LEU A 127 2.37 15.98 -3.53
CA LEU A 127 2.73 14.60 -3.86
C LEU A 127 3.92 14.21 -2.99
N ALA A 128 3.80 13.09 -2.29
CA ALA A 128 4.92 12.51 -1.55
C ALA A 128 4.92 10.99 -1.69
N GLY A 129 6.05 10.37 -1.40
CA GLY A 129 6.16 8.93 -1.38
C GLY A 129 7.47 8.48 -0.76
N HIS A 130 7.63 7.17 -0.67
CA HIS A 130 8.84 6.55 -0.18
C HIS A 130 9.44 5.63 -1.26
N SER A 131 10.76 5.74 -1.45
CA SER A 131 11.61 5.09 -2.47
C SER A 131 11.87 5.91 -3.72
#